data_AF-A0A1Q3LEL3-F1
#
_entry.id   AF-A0A1Q3LEL3-F1
#
_cell.length_a   1.000
_cell.length_b   1.000
_cell.length_c   1.000
_cell.angle_alpha   90.00
_cell.angle_beta   90.00
_cell.angle_gamma   90.00
#
_symmetry.space_group_name_H-M   'P 1'
#
loop_
_entity.id
_entity.type
_entity.pdbx_description
1 polymer ?
#
loop_
_entity_poly.entity_id
_entity_poly.type
_entity_poly.pdbx_seq_one_letter_code
_entity_poly.pdbx_strand_id
1 'polypeptide(L)'
;MLSAKRRVLAIAVCALAGLGGAAPGQAQTQIELNQQAGAVYKEVDGKLNDSYAKLSARLSPTSKSRLQAAQEAWARYRDLECAFIGTATEGGTIQSTMITQCKTELTTRRLKDIDAQLNCEEGDLVCVRN
;
A
#
# COMPACT_ATOMS: atom_id res chain seq x y z
N MET A 1 34.45 68.12 -3.48
CA MET A 1 35.59 68.03 -4.42
C MET A 1 35.64 66.60 -4.94
N LEU A 2 35.50 66.42 -6.26
CA LEU A 2 35.62 65.14 -6.97
C LEU A 2 37.07 64.63 -6.93
N SER A 3 37.25 63.32 -6.80
CA SER A 3 38.26 62.58 -7.56
C SER A 3 37.89 61.10 -7.67
N ALA A 4 37.62 60.69 -8.90
CA ALA A 4 37.44 59.31 -9.32
C ALA A 4 38.79 58.63 -9.53
N LYS A 5 38.88 57.30 -9.33
CA LYS A 5 39.74 56.40 -10.12
C LYS A 5 39.40 54.92 -9.92
N ARG A 6 38.73 54.39 -10.96
CA ARG A 6 38.83 53.06 -11.62
C ARG A 6 39.08 51.76 -10.80
N ARG A 7 38.02 50.94 -10.79
CA ARG A 7 37.91 49.52 -11.24
C ARG A 7 39.02 48.53 -10.84
N VAL A 8 38.66 47.55 -10.00
CA VAL A 8 38.87 46.12 -10.30
C VAL A 8 37.65 45.35 -9.78
N LEU A 9 36.96 44.68 -10.70
CA LEU A 9 35.91 43.70 -10.44
C LEU A 9 36.61 42.43 -9.93
N ALA A 10 36.58 42.16 -8.63
CA ALA A 10 36.99 40.86 -8.10
C ALA A 10 35.78 39.93 -8.17
N ILE A 11 35.68 39.17 -9.26
CA ILE A 11 34.82 37.99 -9.36
C ILE A 11 35.35 36.97 -8.35
N ALA A 12 34.72 36.88 -7.18
CA ALA A 12 34.94 35.77 -6.27
C ALA A 12 34.33 34.52 -6.91
N VAL A 13 35.20 33.68 -7.46
CA VAL A 13 34.87 32.38 -8.05
C VAL A 13 34.25 31.48 -6.98
N CYS A 14 33.10 30.90 -7.34
CA CYS A 14 32.40 29.85 -6.60
C CYS A 14 33.32 28.72 -6.15
N ALA A 15 33.31 28.42 -4.85
CA ALA A 15 33.65 27.10 -4.34
C ALA A 15 32.50 26.60 -3.45
N LEU A 16 31.35 26.32 -4.08
CA LEU A 16 30.38 25.39 -3.53
C LEU A 16 30.98 23.99 -3.69
N ALA A 17 31.81 23.56 -2.73
CA ALA A 17 32.19 22.17 -2.58
C ALA A 17 30.98 21.39 -2.04
N GLY A 18 29.99 21.18 -2.92
CA GLY A 18 28.97 20.18 -2.72
C GLY A 18 29.61 18.81 -2.88
N LEU A 19 29.83 18.12 -1.76
CA LEU A 19 29.93 16.65 -1.75
C LEU A 19 28.61 16.12 -1.18
N GLY A 20 27.53 16.37 -1.93
CA GLY A 20 26.34 15.54 -1.85
C GLY A 20 26.67 14.19 -2.47
N GLY A 21 27.36 13.33 -1.72
CA GLY A 21 27.47 11.93 -2.10
C GLY A 21 26.06 11.37 -2.16
N ALA A 22 25.60 10.99 -3.35
CA ALA A 22 24.45 10.12 -3.46
C ALA A 22 24.75 8.91 -2.57
N ALA A 23 23.97 8.73 -1.49
CA ALA A 23 24.07 7.52 -0.69
C ALA A 23 24.01 6.34 -1.66
N PRO A 24 24.88 5.32 -1.53
CA PRO A 24 24.81 4.16 -2.41
C PRO A 24 23.41 3.57 -2.28
N GLY A 25 22.65 3.64 -3.39
CA GLY A 25 21.38 2.93 -3.48
C GLY A 25 21.67 1.46 -3.27
N GLN A 26 21.11 0.87 -2.21
CA GLN A 26 21.23 -0.56 -1.99
C GLN A 26 20.60 -1.26 -3.20
N ALA A 27 21.41 -1.99 -3.98
CA ALA A 27 20.91 -2.82 -5.05
C ALA A 27 20.13 -3.98 -4.43
N GLN A 28 18.81 -3.94 -4.48
CA GLN A 28 17.95 -5.01 -3.97
C GLN A 28 17.80 -6.12 -5.02
N THR A 29 17.86 -7.36 -4.58
CA THR A 29 17.56 -8.51 -5.43
C THR A 29 16.05 -8.67 -5.60
N GLN A 30 15.63 -9.32 -6.69
CA GLN A 30 14.21 -9.66 -6.91
C GLN A 30 13.66 -10.59 -5.81
N ILE A 31 14.52 -11.41 -5.19
CA ILE A 31 14.15 -12.27 -4.06
C ILE A 31 13.79 -11.41 -2.84
N GLU A 32 14.63 -10.44 -2.50
CA GLU A 32 14.37 -9.52 -1.38
C GLU A 32 13.11 -8.69 -1.60
N LEU A 33 12.88 -8.19 -2.83
CA LEU A 33 11.66 -7.47 -3.17
C LEU A 33 10.40 -8.33 -2.99
N ASN A 34 10.44 -9.58 -3.45
CA ASN A 34 9.34 -10.53 -3.25
C ASN A 34 9.08 -10.83 -1.77
N GLN A 35 10.14 -10.98 -0.97
CA GLN A 35 10.02 -11.23 0.47
C GLN A 35 9.40 -10.03 1.20
N GLN A 36 9.86 -8.82 0.88
CA GLN A 36 9.32 -7.58 1.46
C GLN A 36 7.85 -7.41 1.09
N ALA A 37 7.49 -7.57 -0.20
CA ALA A 37 6.10 -7.50 -0.64
C ALA A 37 5.23 -8.53 0.08
N GLY A 38 5.72 -9.77 0.23
CA GLY A 38 5.01 -10.83 0.94
C GLY A 38 4.81 -10.53 2.43
N ALA A 39 5.80 -9.93 3.10
CA ALA A 39 5.70 -9.53 4.49
C ALA A 39 4.63 -8.45 4.70
N VAL A 40 4.62 -7.43 3.84
CA VAL A 40 3.60 -6.36 3.88
C VAL A 40 2.21 -6.95 3.63
N TYR A 41 2.06 -7.80 2.63
CA TYR A 41 0.78 -8.47 2.37
C TYR A 41 0.28 -9.25 3.58
N LYS A 42 1.15 -10.05 4.21
CA LYS A 42 0.81 -10.85 5.40
C LYS A 42 0.37 -9.98 6.57
N GLU A 43 1.01 -8.83 6.77
CA GLU A 43 0.61 -7.89 7.82
C GLU A 43 -0.81 -7.37 7.60
N VAL A 44 -1.13 -6.92 6.39
CA VAL A 44 -2.47 -6.38 6.07
C VAL A 44 -3.53 -7.48 6.10
N ASP A 45 -3.21 -8.69 5.63
CA ASP A 45 -4.11 -9.85 5.70
C ASP A 45 -4.41 -10.26 7.15
N GLY A 46 -3.41 -10.20 8.03
CA GLY A 46 -3.60 -10.37 9.48
C GLY A 46 -4.59 -9.36 10.05
N LYS A 47 -4.42 -8.07 9.75
CA LYS A 47 -5.36 -7.01 10.18
C LYS A 47 -6.77 -7.25 9.67
N LEU A 48 -6.92 -7.67 8.41
CA LEU A 48 -8.21 -8.00 7.83
C LEU A 48 -8.90 -9.14 8.58
N ASN A 49 -8.17 -10.21 8.89
CA ASN A 49 -8.72 -11.36 9.61
C ASN A 49 -9.14 -10.99 11.05
N ASP A 50 -8.36 -10.14 11.72
CA ASP A 50 -8.69 -9.63 13.05
C ASP A 50 -9.99 -8.79 13.03
N SER A 51 -10.12 -7.86 12.09
CA SER A 51 -11.33 -7.04 11.94
C SER A 51 -12.55 -7.88 11.53
N TYR A 52 -12.37 -8.86 10.63
CA TYR A 52 -13.41 -9.83 10.28
C TYR A 52 -13.90 -10.61 11.49
N ALA A 53 -12.99 -11.09 12.35
CA ALA A 53 -13.34 -11.81 13.56
C ALA A 53 -14.13 -10.94 14.55
N LYS A 54 -13.71 -9.68 14.75
CA LYS A 54 -14.42 -8.71 15.58
C LYS A 54 -15.84 -8.44 15.08
N LEU A 55 -16.01 -8.25 13.76
CA LEU A 55 -17.32 -7.99 13.18
C LEU A 55 -18.22 -9.22 13.32
N SER A 56 -17.69 -10.40 12.96
CA SER A 56 -18.40 -11.68 13.04
C SER A 56 -18.89 -12.02 14.45
N ALA A 57 -18.20 -11.57 15.50
CA ALA A 57 -18.58 -11.82 16.88
C ALA A 57 -19.81 -11.02 17.35
N ARG A 58 -20.14 -9.91 16.67
CA ARG A 58 -21.27 -9.03 17.02
C ARG A 58 -22.54 -9.31 16.23
N LEU A 59 -22.45 -10.10 15.17
CA LEU A 59 -23.55 -10.36 14.25
C LEU A 59 -24.42 -11.53 14.72
N SER A 60 -25.71 -11.44 14.39
CA SER A 60 -26.62 -12.59 14.44
C SER A 60 -26.08 -13.77 13.60
N PRO A 61 -26.46 -15.04 13.90
CA PRO A 61 -25.98 -16.21 13.16
C PRO A 61 -26.24 -16.11 11.64
N THR A 62 -27.41 -15.59 11.25
CA THR A 62 -27.76 -15.39 9.84
C THR A 62 -26.86 -14.34 9.18
N SER A 63 -26.65 -13.18 9.82
CA SER A 63 -25.78 -12.13 9.28
C SER A 63 -24.32 -12.57 9.23
N LYS A 64 -23.85 -13.33 10.23
CA LYS A 64 -22.51 -13.93 10.22
C LYS A 64 -22.30 -14.87 9.03
N SER A 65 -23.27 -15.74 8.74
CA SER A 65 -23.20 -16.64 7.57
C SER A 65 -23.15 -15.86 6.25
N ARG A 66 -23.90 -14.77 6.15
CA ARG A 66 -23.87 -13.88 4.97
C ARG A 66 -22.53 -13.15 4.85
N LEU A 67 -21.98 -12.65 5.95
CA LEU A 67 -20.65 -12.02 5.97
C LEU A 67 -19.56 -13.01 5.54
N GLN A 68 -19.62 -14.25 6.02
CA GLN A 68 -18.69 -15.30 5.62
C GLN A 68 -18.75 -15.55 4.11
N ALA A 69 -19.94 -15.75 3.56
CA ALA A 69 -20.13 -15.96 2.12
C ALA A 69 -19.60 -14.76 1.30
N ALA A 70 -19.84 -13.54 1.76
CA ALA A 70 -19.30 -12.33 1.12
C ALA A 70 -17.77 -12.28 1.17
N GLN A 71 -17.16 -12.68 2.29
CA GLN A 71 -15.71 -12.70 2.45
C GLN A 71 -15.04 -13.77 1.56
N GLU A 72 -15.64 -14.95 1.45
CA GLU A 72 -15.17 -16.02 0.55
C GLU A 72 -15.25 -15.59 -0.92
N ALA A 73 -16.37 -14.98 -1.33
CA ALA A 73 -16.54 -14.44 -2.67
C ALA A 73 -15.52 -13.33 -2.97
N TRP A 74 -15.29 -12.43 -2.00
CA TRP A 74 -14.28 -11.38 -2.13
C TRP A 74 -12.86 -11.95 -2.27
N ALA A 75 -12.49 -12.97 -1.48
CA ALA A 75 -11.17 -13.59 -1.58
C ALA A 75 -10.94 -14.21 -2.97
N ARG A 76 -11.97 -14.87 -3.52
CA ARG A 76 -11.93 -15.38 -4.90
C ARG A 76 -11.79 -14.25 -5.93
N TYR A 77 -12.53 -13.15 -5.76
CA TYR A 77 -12.39 -11.97 -6.62
C TYR A 77 -10.95 -11.42 -6.56
N ARG A 78 -10.40 -11.21 -5.36
CA ARG A 78 -9.03 -10.70 -5.17
C ARG A 78 -8.02 -11.56 -5.93
N ASP A 79 -8.12 -12.88 -5.78
CA ASP A 79 -7.14 -13.78 -6.38
C ASP A 79 -7.27 -13.81 -7.91
N LEU A 80 -8.49 -13.74 -8.46
CA LEU A 80 -8.71 -13.64 -9.92
C LEU A 80 -8.25 -12.30 -10.49
N GLU A 81 -8.59 -11.20 -9.82
CA GLU A 81 -8.23 -9.84 -10.25
C GLU A 81 -6.71 -9.66 -10.22
N CYS A 82 -6.04 -10.11 -9.17
CA CYS A 82 -4.59 -10.00 -9.09
C CYS A 82 -3.86 -10.93 -10.07
N ALA A 83 -4.44 -12.09 -10.40
CA ALA A 83 -3.92 -12.92 -11.49
C ALA A 83 -4.03 -12.19 -12.83
N PHE A 84 -5.16 -11.53 -13.10
CA PHE A 84 -5.36 -10.70 -14.30
C PHE A 84 -4.35 -9.54 -14.37
N ILE A 85 -4.17 -8.78 -13.29
CA ILE A 85 -3.18 -7.68 -13.23
C ILE A 85 -1.76 -8.18 -13.50
N GLY A 86 -1.42 -9.39 -13.03
CA GLY A 86 -0.11 -10.00 -13.26
C GLY A 86 0.21 -10.34 -14.72
N THR A 87 -0.79 -10.42 -15.61
CA THR A 87 -0.62 -10.85 -17.01
C THR A 87 0.36 -9.98 -17.81
N ALA A 88 0.41 -8.67 -17.54
CA ALA A 88 1.32 -7.75 -18.21
C ALA A 88 2.81 -8.07 -17.97
N THR A 89 3.10 -8.88 -16.97
CA THR A 89 4.46 -9.26 -16.54
C THR A 89 4.70 -10.76 -16.58
N GLU A 90 3.81 -11.50 -17.26
CA GLU A 90 3.83 -12.96 -17.27
C GLU A 90 5.18 -13.55 -17.71
N GLY A 91 5.67 -14.53 -16.95
CA GLY A 91 6.97 -15.17 -17.19
C GLY A 91 8.19 -14.35 -16.73
N GLY A 92 8.00 -13.11 -16.30
CA GLY A 92 9.04 -12.26 -15.73
C GLY A 92 9.20 -12.44 -14.23
N THR A 93 10.38 -12.14 -13.69
CA THR A 93 10.67 -12.24 -12.24
C THR A 93 9.84 -11.25 -11.40
N ILE A 94 9.40 -10.14 -12.01
CA ILE A 94 8.61 -9.09 -11.35
C ILE A 94 7.14 -9.49 -11.14
N GLN A 95 6.63 -10.51 -11.86
CA GLN A 95 5.22 -10.91 -11.81
C GLN A 95 4.74 -11.21 -10.39
N SER A 96 5.55 -11.94 -9.62
CA SER A 96 5.24 -12.28 -8.23
C SER A 96 5.06 -11.04 -7.35
N THR A 97 5.95 -10.05 -7.53
CA THR A 97 5.85 -8.76 -6.82
C THR A 97 4.56 -8.03 -7.21
N MET A 98 4.23 -7.95 -8.51
CA MET A 98 3.01 -7.28 -8.99
C MET A 98 1.73 -7.91 -8.43
N ILE A 99 1.64 -9.25 -8.46
CA ILE A 99 0.49 -9.97 -7.91
C ILE A 99 0.37 -9.70 -6.39
N THR A 100 1.47 -9.75 -5.67
CA THR A 100 1.49 -9.55 -4.21
C THR A 100 1.10 -8.12 -3.81
N GLN A 101 1.56 -7.13 -4.57
CA GLN A 101 1.18 -5.73 -4.38
C GLN A 101 -0.33 -5.53 -4.63
N CYS A 102 -0.86 -6.06 -5.72
CA CYS A 102 -2.31 -6.06 -5.97
C CYS A 102 -3.10 -6.65 -4.80
N LYS A 103 -2.67 -7.81 -4.29
CA LYS A 103 -3.36 -8.45 -3.16
C LYS A 103 -3.33 -7.55 -1.92
N THR A 104 -2.20 -6.91 -1.67
CA THR A 104 -2.05 -5.95 -0.56
C THR A 104 -3.03 -4.78 -0.68
N GLU A 105 -3.15 -4.20 -1.87
CA GLU A 105 -4.05 -3.08 -2.12
C GLU A 105 -5.52 -3.47 -1.93
N LEU A 106 -5.95 -4.59 -2.52
CA LEU A 106 -7.33 -5.06 -2.40
C LEU A 106 -7.67 -5.46 -0.96
N THR A 107 -6.75 -6.13 -0.26
CA THR A 107 -6.92 -6.46 1.17
C THR A 107 -7.00 -5.19 2.02
N THR A 108 -6.21 -4.16 1.72
CA THR A 108 -6.29 -2.86 2.43
C THR A 108 -7.65 -2.18 2.24
N ARG A 109 -8.22 -2.23 1.03
CA ARG A 109 -9.57 -1.70 0.76
C ARG A 109 -10.62 -2.47 1.53
N ARG A 110 -10.55 -3.81 1.49
CA ARG A 110 -11.49 -4.66 2.22
C ARG A 110 -11.42 -4.46 3.72
N LEU A 111 -10.22 -4.26 4.27
CA LEU A 111 -10.04 -3.93 5.68
C LEU A 111 -10.82 -2.65 6.03
N LYS A 112 -10.72 -1.60 5.21
CA LYS A 112 -11.50 -0.36 5.41
C LYS A 112 -13.01 -0.61 5.35
N ASP A 113 -13.48 -1.44 4.43
CA ASP A 113 -14.91 -1.79 4.34
C ASP A 113 -15.39 -2.48 5.63
N ILE A 114 -14.62 -3.42 6.16
CA ILE A 114 -14.95 -4.14 7.40
C ILE A 114 -14.86 -3.22 8.62
N ASP A 115 -13.83 -2.38 8.69
CA ASP A 115 -13.65 -1.42 9.78
C ASP A 115 -14.78 -0.38 9.80
N ALA A 116 -15.28 0.06 8.64
CA ALA A 116 -16.47 0.90 8.55
C ALA A 116 -17.70 0.19 9.12
N GLN A 117 -17.90 -1.09 8.77
CA GLN A 117 -19.01 -1.90 9.29
C GLN A 117 -18.92 -2.13 10.81
N LEU A 118 -17.72 -2.21 11.37
CA LEU A 118 -17.49 -2.31 12.81
C LEU A 118 -17.98 -1.08 13.59
N ASN A 119 -18.02 0.09 12.95
CA ASN A 119 -18.50 1.32 13.59
C ASN A 119 -20.03 1.45 13.58
N CYS A 120 -20.74 0.43 13.07
CA CYS A 120 -22.20 0.40 12.96
C CYS A 120 -22.85 -0.64 13.88
N GLU A 121 -24.09 -0.38 14.26
CA GLU A 121 -24.96 -1.39 14.86
C GLU A 121 -25.63 -2.25 13.77
N GLU A 122 -25.89 -3.53 14.06
CA GLU A 122 -26.55 -4.42 13.12
C GLU A 122 -27.98 -3.91 12.82
N GLY A 123 -28.28 -3.67 11.55
CA GLY A 123 -29.59 -3.17 11.11
C GLY A 123 -29.68 -1.65 10.97
N ASP A 124 -28.63 -0.89 11.31
CA ASP A 124 -28.57 0.55 11.06
C ASP A 124 -28.39 0.84 9.56
N LEU A 125 -29.47 1.29 8.93
CA LEU A 125 -29.51 1.62 7.50
C LEU A 125 -28.79 2.93 7.13
N VAL A 126 -28.48 3.77 8.13
CA VAL A 126 -27.81 5.06 7.95
C VAL A 126 -26.29 4.92 8.05
N CYS A 127 -25.80 4.06 8.95
CA CYS A 127 -24.38 3.98 9.28
C CYS A 127 -23.48 3.40 8.17
N VAL A 128 -23.93 2.42 7.40
CA VAL A 128 -23.09 1.76 6.37
C VAL A 128 -22.87 2.63 5.12
N ARG A 129 -23.58 3.75 4.97
CA ARG A 129 -23.60 4.59 3.75
C ARG A 129 -22.69 5.82 3.78
N ASN A 130 -21.92 6.04 4.87
CA ASN A 130 -21.03 7.18 5.04
C ASN A 130 -19.57 6.78 5.19
#